data_AF-A0A2V6DEP7-F1
#
_entry.id   AF-A0A2V6DEP7-F1
#
_cell.length_a   1.000
_cell.length_b   1.000
_cell.length_c   1.000
_cell.angle_alpha   90.00
_cell.angle_beta   90.00
_cell.angle_gamma   90.00
#
_symmetry.space_group_name_H-M   'P 1'
#
loop_
_entity.id
_entity.type
_entity.pdbx_description
1 polymer ?
#
loop_
_entity_poly.entity_id
_entity_poly.type
_entity_poly.pdbx_seq_one_letter_code
_entity_poly.pdbx_strand_id
1 'polypeptide(L)'
;MKTGAPPTGWTATQTGSGSAKWSVEKDESAPSKPNVLKQSGAATFPVCIKNDTNLKDGFVEAKFKPVAGKEDQASGVIWRVQDANNYYVARANALEDNVTIYHTINGKR
;
A
#
# COMPACT_ATOMS: atom_id res chain seq x y z
N MET A 1 0.60 14.85 -11.39
CA MET A 1 -0.24 13.63 -11.39
C MET A 1 -1.69 14.02 -11.32
N LYS A 2 -2.59 13.26 -11.96
CA LYS A 2 -4.04 13.44 -11.83
C LYS A 2 -4.47 13.09 -10.40
N THR A 3 -5.19 13.97 -9.74
CA THR A 3 -5.74 13.71 -8.40
C THR A 3 -7.07 12.96 -8.47
N GLY A 4 -7.45 12.30 -7.37
CA GLY A 4 -8.73 11.60 -7.25
C GLY A 4 -8.79 10.21 -7.90
N ALA A 5 -7.66 9.71 -8.40
CA ALA A 5 -7.52 8.39 -8.97
C ALA A 5 -6.16 7.79 -8.60
N PRO A 6 -5.98 6.46 -8.70
CA PRO A 6 -4.66 5.84 -8.61
C PRO A 6 -3.69 6.44 -9.66
N PRO A 7 -2.37 6.43 -9.40
CA PRO A 7 -1.40 6.88 -10.38
C PRO A 7 -1.47 6.04 -11.66
N THR A 8 -1.24 6.67 -12.82
CA THR A 8 -1.14 5.93 -14.10
C THR A 8 -0.06 4.86 -14.01
N GLY A 9 -0.35 3.66 -14.51
CA GLY A 9 0.58 2.53 -14.45
C GLY A 9 0.57 1.76 -13.13
N TRP A 10 -0.38 2.05 -12.23
CA TRP A 10 -0.57 1.32 -10.97
C TRP A 10 -1.90 0.59 -10.94
N THR A 11 -1.88 -0.63 -10.42
CA THR A 11 -3.07 -1.42 -10.13
C THR A 11 -3.43 -1.26 -8.65
N ALA A 12 -4.50 -0.51 -8.38
CA ALA A 12 -5.10 -0.40 -7.06
C ALA A 12 -6.12 -1.52 -6.84
N THR A 13 -5.87 -2.39 -5.85
CA THR A 13 -6.69 -3.58 -5.60
C THR A 13 -6.58 -3.99 -4.12
N GLN A 14 -6.97 -5.21 -3.80
CA GLN A 14 -6.90 -5.81 -2.48
C GLN A 14 -6.70 -7.32 -2.57
N THR A 15 -6.02 -7.89 -1.57
CA THR A 15 -6.15 -9.29 -1.23
C THR A 15 -7.39 -9.48 -0.35
N GLY A 16 -8.12 -10.58 -0.54
CA GLY A 16 -9.29 -10.90 0.28
C GLY A 16 -10.53 -10.09 -0.11
N SER A 17 -11.30 -9.67 0.89
CA SER A 17 -12.62 -9.05 0.70
C SER A 17 -12.64 -7.57 1.09
N GLY A 18 -13.77 -6.91 0.81
CA GLY A 18 -14.01 -5.50 1.10
C GLY A 18 -13.87 -4.60 -0.13
N SER A 19 -13.51 -3.34 0.09
CA SER A 19 -13.30 -2.34 -0.96
C SER A 19 -12.17 -1.40 -0.59
N ALA A 20 -11.00 -1.62 -1.19
CA ALA A 20 -9.86 -0.72 -1.15
C ALA A 20 -10.12 0.49 -2.04
N LYS A 21 -9.72 1.66 -1.56
CA LYS A 21 -9.83 2.91 -2.31
C LYS A 21 -8.50 3.64 -2.27
N TRP A 22 -7.83 3.68 -3.41
CA TRP A 22 -6.55 4.37 -3.59
C TRP A 22 -6.71 5.59 -4.49
N SER A 23 -6.13 6.72 -4.08
CA SER A 23 -6.17 7.97 -4.83
C SER A 23 -4.92 8.81 -4.59
N VAL A 24 -4.47 9.50 -5.62
CA VAL A 24 -3.54 10.62 -5.46
C VAL A 24 -4.33 11.82 -4.91
N GLU A 25 -3.92 12.34 -3.76
CA GLU A 25 -4.56 13.48 -3.09
C GLU A 25 -3.54 14.56 -2.75
N LYS A 26 -3.99 15.82 -2.69
CA LYS A 26 -3.18 16.91 -2.15
C LYS A 26 -3.11 16.77 -0.64
N ASP A 27 -1.91 16.88 -0.07
CA ASP A 27 -1.70 16.95 1.37
C ASP A 27 -0.49 17.86 1.63
N GLU A 28 -0.72 19.02 2.25
CA GLU A 28 0.33 20.01 2.53
C GLU A 28 1.28 19.57 3.64
N SER A 29 0.92 18.55 4.42
CA SER A 29 1.82 17.96 5.40
C SER A 29 2.72 16.86 4.81
N ALA A 30 2.55 16.52 3.53
CA ALA A 30 3.40 15.54 2.85
C ALA A 30 4.86 16.01 2.86
N PRO A 31 5.82 15.14 3.26
CA PRO A 31 7.24 15.47 3.12
C PRO A 31 7.66 15.68 1.66
N SER A 32 6.96 15.01 0.73
CA SER A 32 7.13 15.09 -0.72
C SER A 32 5.97 15.85 -1.38
N LYS A 33 5.82 17.13 -1.05
CA LYS A 33 4.77 18.00 -1.61
C LYS A 33 4.72 17.94 -3.15
N PRO A 34 3.53 18.10 -3.78
CA PRO A 34 2.25 18.49 -3.15
C PRO A 34 1.27 17.33 -2.93
N ASN A 35 1.60 16.09 -3.28
CA ASN A 35 0.65 14.98 -3.31
C ASN A 35 1.10 13.78 -2.49
N VAL A 36 0.13 12.96 -2.08
CA VAL A 36 0.29 11.64 -1.47
C VAL A 36 -0.52 10.60 -2.23
N LEU A 37 -0.12 9.33 -2.11
CA LEU A 37 -0.99 8.21 -2.44
C LEU A 37 -1.72 7.79 -1.15
N LYS A 38 -3.04 7.93 -1.14
CA LYS A 38 -3.88 7.65 0.03
C LYS A 38 -4.71 6.40 -0.18
N GLN A 39 -4.74 5.55 0.84
CA GLN A 39 -5.75 4.50 0.99
C GLN A 39 -6.85 5.01 1.95
N SER A 40 -8.12 4.89 1.56
CA SER A 40 -9.27 5.34 2.35
C SER A 40 -10.45 4.36 2.41
N GLY A 41 -10.24 3.15 1.87
CA GLY A 41 -11.26 2.10 1.83
C GLY A 41 -11.08 1.10 2.97
N ALA A 42 -12.00 0.15 3.10
CA ALA A 42 -11.94 -0.92 4.08
C ALA A 42 -11.88 -2.27 3.35
N ALA A 43 -10.75 -2.95 3.42
CA ALA A 43 -10.55 -4.28 2.83
C ALA A 43 -9.55 -5.08 3.67
N THR A 44 -9.53 -6.40 3.51
CA THR A 44 -8.64 -7.29 4.28
C THR A 44 -7.18 -6.83 4.16
N PHE A 45 -6.61 -6.82 2.94
CA PHE A 45 -5.29 -6.23 2.68
C PHE A 45 -5.34 -5.33 1.43
N PRO A 46 -5.53 -4.01 1.56
CA PRO A 46 -5.43 -3.09 0.45
C PRO A 46 -4.01 -3.06 -0.12
N VAL A 47 -3.86 -3.16 -1.44
CA VAL A 47 -2.55 -3.06 -2.11
C VAL A 47 -2.62 -2.14 -3.34
N CYS A 48 -1.51 -1.48 -3.65
CA CYS A 48 -1.36 -0.67 -4.86
C CYS A 48 -0.03 -1.04 -5.52
N ILE A 49 -0.11 -1.64 -6.72
CA ILE A 49 0.99 -2.34 -7.38
C ILE A 49 1.46 -1.51 -8.57
N LYS A 50 2.76 -1.23 -8.68
CA LYS A 50 3.35 -0.61 -9.88
C LYS A 50 3.53 -1.67 -10.99
N ASN A 51 2.86 -1.48 -12.13
CA ASN A 51 2.70 -2.54 -13.14
C ASN A 51 3.95 -2.83 -13.98
N ASP A 52 4.81 -1.84 -14.15
CA ASP A 52 5.98 -1.83 -15.04
C ASP A 52 7.29 -2.04 -14.24
N THR A 53 7.26 -2.88 -13.21
CA THR A 53 8.42 -3.14 -12.34
C THR A 53 8.62 -4.63 -12.12
N ASN A 54 9.80 -5.15 -12.46
CA ASN A 54 10.20 -6.53 -12.20
C ASN A 54 11.63 -6.54 -11.64
N LEU A 55 11.76 -6.31 -10.33
CA LEU A 55 13.04 -6.28 -9.64
C LEU A 55 13.28 -7.61 -8.93
N LYS A 56 14.38 -8.29 -9.29
CA LYS A 56 14.87 -9.45 -8.54
C LYS A 56 15.57 -8.99 -7.26
N ASP A 57 16.52 -8.07 -7.42
CA ASP A 57 17.34 -7.48 -6.37
C ASP A 57 17.25 -5.95 -6.48
N GLY A 58 17.12 -5.26 -5.35
CA GLY A 58 16.90 -3.81 -5.29
C GLY A 58 16.30 -3.38 -3.96
N PHE A 59 15.81 -2.13 -3.91
CA PHE A 59 15.14 -1.58 -2.73
C PHE A 59 13.85 -0.87 -3.11
N VAL A 60 12.94 -0.79 -2.15
CA VAL A 60 11.74 0.04 -2.21
C VAL A 60 11.59 0.70 -0.85
N GLU A 61 11.26 1.99 -0.86
CA GLU A 61 11.05 2.77 0.35
C GLU A 61 9.84 3.69 0.17
N ALA A 62 9.18 3.97 1.29
CA ALA A 62 8.08 4.90 1.35
C ALA A 62 8.07 5.58 2.71
N LYS A 63 7.63 6.85 2.73
CA LYS A 63 7.23 7.54 3.96
C LYS A 63 5.72 7.44 4.05
N PHE A 64 5.19 7.08 5.22
CA PHE A 64 3.76 6.99 5.44
C PHE A 64 3.37 7.73 6.71
N LYS A 65 2.08 8.07 6.81
CA LYS A 65 1.47 8.74 7.96
C LYS A 65 0.09 8.13 8.16
N PRO A 66 -0.17 7.39 9.25
CA PRO A 66 -1.52 6.97 9.59
C PRO A 66 -2.40 8.19 9.83
N VAL A 67 -3.62 8.18 9.28
CA VAL A 67 -4.57 9.30 9.40
C VAL A 67 -5.79 8.93 10.24
N ALA A 68 -6.28 7.71 10.06
CA ALA A 68 -7.44 7.15 10.75
C ALA A 68 -7.36 5.61 10.67
N GLY A 69 -8.30 4.93 11.34
CA GLY A 69 -8.36 3.46 11.40
C GLY A 69 -8.48 2.99 12.85
N LYS A 70 -9.31 1.95 13.05
CA LYS A 70 -9.53 1.33 14.38
C LYS A 70 -8.97 -0.08 14.46
N GLU A 71 -9.06 -0.84 13.36
CA GLU A 71 -8.54 -2.21 13.29
C GLU A 71 -7.01 -2.18 13.14
N ASP A 72 -6.52 -1.49 12.12
CA ASP A 72 -5.10 -1.25 11.88
C ASP A 72 -4.85 0.23 11.60
N GLN A 73 -3.70 0.73 12.06
CA GLN A 73 -3.08 1.96 11.58
C GLN A 73 -1.74 1.61 10.97
N ALA A 74 -1.80 0.88 9.85
CA ALA A 74 -0.66 0.24 9.25
C ALA A 74 -0.38 0.73 7.83
N SER A 75 0.89 0.66 7.44
CA SER A 75 1.32 0.83 6.06
C SER A 75 2.61 0.04 5.83
N GLY A 76 3.06 -0.02 4.59
CA GLY A 76 4.19 -0.84 4.24
C GLY A 76 4.55 -0.78 2.78
N VAL A 77 5.58 -1.54 2.44
CA VAL A 77 6.01 -1.76 1.06
C VAL A 77 5.79 -3.22 0.70
N ILE A 78 5.39 -3.46 -0.55
CA ILE A 78 5.30 -4.79 -1.15
C ILE A 78 6.36 -4.96 -2.22
N TRP A 79 6.91 -6.15 -2.37
CA TRP A 79 7.92 -6.44 -3.40
C TRP A 79 7.80 -7.87 -3.93
N ARG A 80 8.47 -8.12 -5.07
CA ARG A 80 8.35 -9.34 -5.88
C ARG A 80 6.88 -9.74 -6.08
N VAL A 81 6.05 -8.73 -6.34
CA VAL A 81 4.62 -8.88 -6.54
C VAL A 81 4.40 -9.61 -7.86
N GLN A 82 3.67 -10.73 -7.82
CA GLN A 82 3.21 -11.43 -9.01
C GLN A 82 1.78 -11.01 -9.35
N ASP A 83 0.93 -10.90 -8.31
CA ASP A 83 -0.45 -10.45 -8.40
C ASP A 83 -0.96 -9.99 -7.02
N ALA A 84 -2.26 -9.68 -6.92
CA ALA A 84 -2.91 -9.23 -5.68
C ALA A 84 -2.95 -10.28 -4.55
N ASN A 85 -2.55 -11.52 -4.82
CA ASN A 85 -2.59 -12.66 -3.92
C ASN A 85 -1.19 -13.27 -3.67
N ASN A 86 -0.14 -12.74 -4.30
CA ASN A 86 1.22 -13.28 -4.26
C ASN A 86 2.27 -12.17 -4.20
N TYR A 87 2.77 -11.86 -3.00
CA TYR A 87 3.78 -10.82 -2.75
C TYR A 87 4.43 -10.97 -1.37
N TYR A 88 5.59 -10.34 -1.17
CA TYR A 88 6.12 -10.08 0.17
C TYR A 88 5.70 -8.70 0.66
N VAL A 89 5.58 -8.52 1.97
CA VAL A 89 5.24 -7.24 2.59
C VAL A 89 6.06 -7.00 3.85
N ALA A 90 6.52 -5.76 4.04
CA ALA A 90 7.01 -5.25 5.30
C ALA A 90 5.97 -4.26 5.81
N ARG A 91 5.30 -4.61 6.91
CA ARG A 91 4.21 -3.83 7.50
C ARG A 91 4.71 -3.17 8.78
N ALA A 92 4.55 -1.86 8.86
CA ALA A 92 4.62 -1.13 10.12
C ALA A 92 3.19 -0.86 10.61
N ASN A 93 2.90 -1.15 11.87
CA ASN A 93 1.59 -0.92 12.48
C ASN A 93 1.72 -0.07 13.74
N ALA A 94 1.12 1.12 13.74
CA ALA A 94 1.19 2.06 14.84
C ALA A 94 0.35 1.64 16.07
N LEU A 95 -0.69 0.81 15.89
CA LEU A 95 -1.49 0.31 17.01
C LEU A 95 -0.81 -0.85 17.74
N GLU A 96 -0.07 -1.68 17.00
CA GLU A 96 0.66 -2.84 17.55
C GLU A 96 2.11 -2.52 17.95
N ASP A 97 2.59 -1.29 17.69
CA ASP A 97 3.97 -0.85 17.90
C ASP A 97 5.01 -1.83 17.31
N ASN A 98 4.83 -2.22 16.06
CA ASN A 98 5.71 -3.19 15.43
C ASN A 98 6.00 -2.93 13.94
N VAL A 99 7.09 -3.57 13.49
CA VAL A 99 7.45 -3.71 12.09
C VAL A 99 7.72 -5.19 11.82
N THR A 100 6.92 -5.79 10.95
CA THR A 100 6.94 -7.24 10.70
C THR A 100 6.91 -7.52 9.20
N ILE A 101 7.63 -8.57 8.79
CA ILE A 101 7.62 -9.06 7.41
C ILE A 101 6.66 -10.26 7.31
N TYR A 102 5.84 -10.25 6.26
CA TYR A 102 4.97 -11.37 5.89
C TYR A 102 5.17 -11.72 4.41
N HIS A 103 4.67 -12.89 4.04
CA HIS A 103 4.43 -13.26 2.66
C HIS A 103 2.95 -13.55 2.45
N THR A 104 2.38 -13.06 1.36
CA THR A 104 1.06 -13.47 0.91
C THR A 104 1.25 -14.48 -0.20
N ILE A 105 0.73 -15.69 -0.03
CA ILE A 105 0.78 -16.78 -1.02
C ILE A 105 -0.64 -17.29 -1.22
N ASN A 106 -1.11 -17.26 -2.47
CA ASN A 106 -2.48 -17.65 -2.83
C ASN A 106 -3.53 -16.95 -1.95
N GLY A 107 -3.29 -15.67 -1.65
CA GLY A 107 -4.19 -14.80 -0.89
C GLY A 107 -4.15 -14.99 0.63
N LYS A 108 -3.26 -15.86 1.14
CA LYS A 108 -3.06 -16.07 2.58
C LYS A 108 -1.77 -15.41 3.02
N ARG A 109 -1.87 -14.54 4.03
CA ARG A 109 -0.76 -13.81 4.63
C ARG A 109 -0.41 -14.36 6.00
#